data_AF-A0A960YZH2-F1
#
_entry.id   AF-A0A960YZH2-F1
#
_cell.length_a   1.000
_cell.length_b   1.000
_cell.length_c   1.000
_cell.angle_alpha   90.00
_cell.angle_beta   90.00
_cell.angle_gamma   90.00
#
_symmetry.space_group_name_H-M   'P 1'
#
loop_
_entity.id
_entity.type
_entity.pdbx_description
1 polymer ?
#
loop_
_entity_poly.entity_id
_entity_poly.type
_entity_poly.pdbx_seq_one_letter_code
_entity_poly.pdbx_strand_id
1 'polypeptide(L)'
;MTRKISLLFLSGAIFFGGFSGISANDCVKACQKFISCTEEVNKRKALPNEKALLEKGCSVTCKNNTDKVIECYNASKKESWNSCGVYQKCIMKYAGKKKK
;
A
#
# COMPACT_ATOMS: atom_id res chain seq x y z
N MET A 1 -54.88 -22.73 16.61
CA MET A 1 -54.73 -21.30 16.26
C MET A 1 -53.27 -20.90 16.42
N THR A 2 -52.75 -20.25 15.40
CA THR A 2 -51.33 -20.11 15.03
C THR A 2 -50.53 -19.15 15.92
N ARG A 3 -49.27 -19.52 16.17
CA ARG A 3 -48.27 -18.81 16.98
C ARG A 3 -47.86 -17.49 16.29
N LYS A 4 -47.95 -16.36 17.01
CA LYS A 4 -47.33 -15.09 16.59
C LYS A 4 -45.86 -15.09 16.99
N ILE A 5 -44.98 -15.41 16.03
CA ILE A 5 -43.54 -15.21 16.14
C ILE A 5 -43.26 -13.79 15.65
N SER A 6 -42.99 -12.87 16.57
CA SER A 6 -42.47 -11.52 16.25
C SER A 6 -41.04 -11.65 15.72
N LEU A 7 -40.92 -11.79 14.41
CA LEU A 7 -39.71 -11.51 13.65
C LEU A 7 -39.56 -9.98 13.52
N LEU A 8 -39.03 -9.32 14.54
CA LEU A 8 -38.45 -7.99 14.36
C LEU A 8 -36.97 -8.17 14.01
N PHE A 9 -36.74 -8.05 12.71
CA PHE A 9 -35.45 -8.14 12.05
C PHE A 9 -34.44 -7.15 12.63
N LEU A 10 -33.43 -7.76 13.23
CA LEU A 10 -32.09 -7.28 13.49
C LEU A 10 -31.53 -6.53 12.26
N SER A 11 -31.69 -5.20 12.22
CA SER A 11 -31.20 -4.37 11.12
C SER A 11 -29.75 -3.97 11.36
N GLY A 12 -28.86 -4.69 10.68
CA GLY A 12 -27.75 -4.11 9.91
C GLY A 12 -26.69 -3.33 10.67
N ALA A 13 -25.68 -4.03 11.19
CA ALA A 13 -24.35 -3.47 11.36
C ALA A 13 -23.72 -3.24 9.97
N ILE A 14 -23.41 -2.00 9.59
CA ILE A 14 -22.27 -1.74 8.69
C ILE A 14 -21.57 -0.45 9.11
N PHE A 15 -20.46 -0.67 9.81
CA PHE A 15 -19.25 0.13 9.92
C PHE A 15 -19.05 1.14 8.78
N PHE A 16 -19.34 2.41 9.02
CA PHE A 16 -18.80 3.50 8.22
C PHE A 16 -17.68 4.20 8.97
N GLY A 17 -16.49 4.16 8.36
CA GLY A 17 -15.47 5.17 8.60
C GLY A 17 -14.44 4.82 9.66
N GLY A 18 -13.90 3.60 9.61
CA GLY A 18 -12.49 3.42 9.97
C GLY A 18 -11.64 4.26 9.03
N PHE A 19 -11.46 5.54 9.34
CA PHE A 19 -10.37 6.33 8.81
C PHE A 19 -9.12 5.72 9.46
N SER A 20 -8.64 4.62 8.88
CA SER A 20 -7.31 4.12 9.17
C SER A 20 -6.38 5.25 8.79
N GLY A 21 -6.05 6.10 9.76
CA GLY A 21 -5.05 7.13 9.60
C GLY A 21 -3.80 6.43 9.11
N ILE A 22 -3.53 6.58 7.81
CA ILE A 22 -2.41 5.93 7.17
C ILE A 22 -1.18 6.51 7.84
N SER A 23 -0.57 5.72 8.72
CA SER A 23 0.52 6.20 9.54
C SER A 23 1.75 6.35 8.65
N ALA A 24 2.52 7.42 8.86
CA ALA A 24 3.81 7.63 8.20
C ALA A 24 4.73 6.39 8.27
N ASN A 25 4.52 5.53 9.26
CA ASN A 25 5.22 4.26 9.43
C ASN A 25 4.96 3.24 8.31
N ASP A 26 3.75 3.20 7.73
CA ASP A 26 3.44 2.28 6.62
C ASP A 26 4.16 2.70 5.34
N CYS A 27 4.35 4.01 5.12
CA CYS A 27 5.20 4.53 4.05
C CYS A 27 6.65 4.09 4.20
N VAL A 28 7.21 4.14 5.42
CA VAL A 28 8.59 3.71 5.66
C VAL A 28 8.76 2.24 5.29
N LYS A 29 7.85 1.36 5.74
CA LYS A 29 7.87 -0.07 5.39
C LYS A 29 7.72 -0.31 3.90
N ALA A 30 6.80 0.42 3.27
CA ALA A 30 6.59 0.39 1.83
C ALA A 30 7.86 0.80 1.06
N CYS A 31 8.54 1.86 1.47
CA CYS A 31 9.75 2.34 0.81
C CYS A 31 10.96 1.44 1.03
N GLN A 32 11.12 0.88 2.23
CA GLN A 32 12.13 -0.15 2.49
C GLN A 32 11.94 -1.36 1.58
N LYS A 33 10.69 -1.86 1.47
CA LYS A 33 10.37 -2.95 0.55
C LYS A 33 10.66 -2.57 -0.90
N PHE A 34 10.43 -1.33 -1.31
CA PHE A 34 10.68 -0.86 -2.67
C PHE A 34 12.17 -0.90 -3.01
N ILE A 35 13.03 -0.49 -2.08
CA ILE A 35 14.49 -0.57 -2.26
C ILE A 35 14.92 -2.03 -2.38
N SER A 36 14.51 -2.90 -1.45
CA SER A 36 14.83 -4.33 -1.52
C SER A 36 14.34 -4.97 -2.82
N CYS A 37 13.13 -4.63 -3.27
CA CYS A 37 12.58 -5.10 -4.54
C CYS A 37 13.36 -4.58 -5.74
N THR A 38 13.85 -3.34 -5.69
CA THR A 38 14.70 -2.77 -6.74
C THR A 38 16.03 -3.53 -6.83
N GLU A 39 16.61 -3.93 -5.70
CA GLU A 39 17.83 -4.74 -5.67
C GLU A 39 17.60 -6.15 -6.24
N GLU A 40 16.47 -6.77 -5.88
CA GLU A 40 16.06 -8.09 -6.37
C GLU A 40 15.80 -8.10 -7.87
N VAL A 41 15.01 -7.15 -8.38
CA VAL A 41 14.65 -7.04 -9.80
C VAL A 41 15.86 -6.73 -10.67
N ASN A 42 16.73 -5.82 -10.24
CA ASN A 42 17.94 -5.48 -10.99
C ASN A 42 19.09 -6.47 -10.79
N LYS A 43 18.89 -7.51 -9.95
CA LYS A 43 19.90 -8.51 -9.57
C LYS A 43 21.23 -7.87 -9.13
N ARG A 44 21.15 -6.69 -8.52
CA ARG A 44 22.32 -5.90 -8.08
C ARG A 44 21.98 -5.14 -6.82
N LYS A 45 22.95 -4.98 -5.93
CA LYS A 45 22.79 -4.11 -4.76
C LYS A 45 22.85 -2.65 -5.20
N ALA A 46 21.93 -1.83 -4.68
CA ALA A 46 21.96 -0.40 -4.92
C ALA A 46 23.09 0.22 -4.09
N LEU A 47 23.85 1.14 -4.68
CA LEU A 47 24.86 1.90 -3.95
C LEU A 47 24.19 2.75 -2.85
N PRO A 48 24.91 3.15 -1.78
CA PRO A 48 24.33 3.96 -0.71
C PRO A 48 23.64 5.23 -1.21
N ASN A 49 24.26 5.91 -2.18
CA ASN A 49 23.70 7.11 -2.82
C ASN A 49 22.42 6.81 -3.61
N GLU A 50 22.35 5.66 -4.29
CA GLU A 50 21.15 5.23 -5.01
C GLU A 50 20.04 4.83 -4.04
N LYS A 51 20.36 4.16 -2.94
CA LYS A 51 19.39 3.84 -1.89
C LYS A 51 18.76 5.10 -1.31
N ALA A 52 19.57 6.11 -1.01
CA ALA A 52 19.08 7.39 -0.52
C ALA A 52 18.16 8.09 -1.53
N LEU A 53 18.49 8.03 -2.83
CA LEU A 53 17.64 8.55 -3.91
C LEU A 53 16.31 7.80 -4.03
N LEU A 54 16.34 6.46 -3.98
CA LEU A 54 15.15 5.61 -4.03
C LEU A 54 14.25 5.83 -2.81
N GLU A 55 14.84 5.92 -1.62
CA GLU A 55 14.13 6.21 -0.37
C GLU A 55 13.46 7.58 -0.42
N LYS A 56 14.20 8.61 -0.85
CA LYS A 56 13.66 9.97 -1.01
C LYS A 56 12.54 10.00 -2.05
N GLY A 57 12.73 9.36 -3.20
CA GLY A 57 11.71 9.28 -4.25
C GLY A 57 10.44 8.58 -3.79
N CYS A 58 10.58 7.47 -3.07
CA CYS A 58 9.45 6.77 -2.49
C CYS A 58 8.77 7.59 -1.38
N SER A 59 9.53 8.21 -0.49
CA SER A 59 9.00 9.05 0.60
C SER A 59 8.18 10.23 0.07
N VAL A 60 8.68 10.93 -0.95
CA VAL A 60 7.93 12.00 -1.64
C VAL A 60 6.66 11.47 -2.29
N THR A 61 6.76 10.31 -2.96
CA THR A 61 5.59 9.66 -3.59
C THR A 61 4.56 9.25 -2.55
N CYS A 62 4.98 8.72 -1.41
CA CYS A 62 4.11 8.30 -0.33
C CYS A 62 3.49 9.49 0.41
N LYS A 63 4.20 10.63 0.52
CA LYS A 63 3.61 11.86 1.06
C LYS A 63 2.50 12.42 0.14
N ASN A 64 2.71 12.35 -1.16
CA ASN A 64 1.75 12.87 -2.14
C ASN A 64 0.60 11.89 -2.42
N ASN A 65 0.87 10.58 -2.39
CA ASN A 65 -0.07 9.53 -2.80
C ASN A 65 -0.07 8.36 -1.81
N THR A 66 -0.20 8.65 -0.52
CA THR A 66 -0.08 7.67 0.58
C THR A 66 -0.98 6.46 0.35
N ASP A 67 -2.27 6.70 0.11
CA ASP A 67 -3.27 5.66 -0.12
C ASP A 67 -2.84 4.70 -1.24
N LYS A 68 -2.28 5.25 -2.32
CA LYS A 68 -1.86 4.49 -3.50
C LYS A 68 -0.58 3.70 -3.26
N VAL A 69 0.38 4.26 -2.55
CA VAL A 69 1.60 3.53 -2.19
C VAL A 69 1.28 2.36 -1.25
N ILE A 70 0.37 2.55 -0.29
CA ILE A 70 -0.08 1.48 0.61
C ILE A 70 -0.92 0.43 -0.15
N GLU A 71 -1.78 0.84 -1.08
CA GLU A 71 -2.52 -0.06 -1.96
C GLU A 71 -1.55 -0.94 -2.77
N CYS A 72 -0.52 -0.34 -3.39
CA CYS A 72 0.54 -1.07 -4.09
C CYS A 72 1.27 -2.06 -3.16
N TYR A 73 1.59 -1.63 -1.94
CA TYR A 73 2.32 -2.45 -0.97
C TYR A 73 1.49 -3.65 -0.52
N ASN A 74 0.21 -3.44 -0.24
CA ASN A 74 -0.71 -4.52 0.14
C ASN A 74 -1.00 -5.47 -1.03
N ALA A 75 -1.10 -4.97 -2.26
CA ALA A 75 -1.21 -5.80 -3.45
C ALA A 75 0.02 -6.70 -3.62
N SER A 76 1.22 -6.15 -3.40
CA SER A 76 2.47 -6.92 -3.49
C SER A 76 2.55 -8.07 -2.49
N LYS A 77 1.91 -7.95 -1.32
CA LYS A 77 1.87 -9.03 -0.31
C LYS A 77 0.95 -10.18 -0.69
N LYS A 78 -0.04 -9.94 -1.56
CA LYS A 78 -1.02 -10.95 -1.97
C LYS A 78 -0.50 -11.82 -3.13
N GLU A 79 0.46 -11.33 -3.91
CA GLU A 79 1.05 -12.08 -5.00
C GLU A 79 2.29 -12.86 -4.58
N SER A 80 2.31 -14.16 -4.87
CA SER A 80 3.36 -15.10 -4.43
C SER A 80 4.51 -15.28 -5.43
N TRP A 81 4.37 -14.89 -6.69
CA TRP A 81 5.34 -15.24 -7.75
C TRP A 81 6.09 -14.06 -8.39
N ASN A 82 5.65 -12.81 -8.21
CA ASN A 82 6.37 -11.64 -8.76
C ASN A 82 6.08 -10.32 -8.02
N SER A 83 5.99 -10.41 -6.69
CA SER A 83 5.58 -9.31 -5.81
C SER A 83 6.43 -8.05 -6.00
N CYS A 84 7.73 -8.19 -6.21
CA CYS A 84 8.65 -7.06 -6.32
C CYS A 84 8.56 -6.30 -7.64
N GLY A 85 8.45 -7.00 -8.78
CA GLY A 85 8.28 -6.34 -10.08
C GLY A 85 6.95 -5.60 -10.21
N VAL A 86 5.87 -6.20 -9.68
CA VAL A 86 4.53 -5.61 -9.66
C VAL A 86 4.50 -4.40 -8.74
N TYR A 87 5.11 -4.51 -7.56
CA TYR A 87 5.20 -3.40 -6.63
C TYR A 87 5.98 -2.21 -7.18
N GLN A 88 7.13 -2.46 -7.79
CA GLN A 88 7.99 -1.42 -8.33
C GLN A 88 7.29 -0.66 -9.47
N LYS A 89 6.63 -1.38 -10.39
CA LYS A 89 5.79 -0.77 -11.45
C LYS A 89 4.64 0.04 -10.87
N CYS A 90 3.99 -0.46 -9.82
CA CYS A 90 2.87 0.22 -9.19
C CYS A 90 3.29 1.57 -8.58
N ILE A 91 4.39 1.61 -7.80
CA ILE A 91 4.90 2.87 -7.23
C ILE A 91 5.36 3.84 -8.32
N MET A 92 6.07 3.37 -9.35
CA MET A 92 6.55 4.24 -10.43
C MET A 92 5.41 4.95 -11.19
N LYS A 93 4.20 4.37 -11.23
CA LYS A 93 3.02 5.03 -11.81
C LYS A 93 2.62 6.32 -11.10
N TYR A 94 2.93 6.41 -9.81
CA TYR A 94 2.61 7.55 -8.95
C TYR A 94 3.84 8.41 -8.62
N ALA A 95 5.04 7.91 -8.89
CA ALA A 95 6.28 8.68 -8.74
C ALA A 95 6.21 9.97 -9.57
N GLY A 96 6.42 11.11 -8.91
CA GLY A 96 6.36 12.43 -9.55
C GLY A 96 4.95 13.00 -9.77
N LYS A 97 3.87 12.26 -9.49
CA LYS A 97 2.50 12.80 -9.53
C LYS A 97 2.14 13.45 -8.20
N LYS A 98 1.67 14.70 -8.24
CA LYS A 98 1.12 15.41 -7.07
C LYS A 98 -0.36 15.06 -6.91
N LYS A 99 -0.84 14.87 -5.68
CA LYS A 99 -2.29 14.88 -5.37
C LYS A 99 -2.83 16.23 -5.86
N LYS A 100 -3.79 16.19 -6.78
CA LYS A 100 -4.43 17.39 -7.36
C LYS A 100 -5.52 17.88 -6.44
#